data_AF-A0A564ZCG3-F1
#
_entry.id   AF-A0A564ZCG3-F1
#
_cell.length_a   1.000
_cell.length_b   1.000
_cell.length_c   1.000
_cell.angle_alpha   90.00
_cell.angle_beta   90.00
_cell.angle_gamma   90.00
#
_symmetry.space_group_name_H-M   'P 1'
#
loop_
_entity.id
_entity.type
_entity.pdbx_description
1 polymer ?
#
loop_
_entity_poly.entity_id
_entity_poly.type
_entity_poly.pdbx_seq_one_letter_code
_entity_poly.pdbx_strand_id
1 'polypeptide(L)'
;MLPHQASLWNITVPPYCRRWVDVKKAYLDFTGQRPAGLISMLKNLNLSHEGRLHSGIDDCQNIAKVLRFLVQENADLRYSE
;
A
#
# COMPACT_ATOMS: atom_id res chain seq x y z
N MET A 1 -14.74 4.08 1.32
CA MET A 1 -13.47 4.68 1.80
C MET A 1 -13.63 5.15 3.25
N LEU A 2 -12.57 5.10 4.05
CA LEU A 2 -12.64 5.32 5.52
C LEU A 2 -13.38 6.60 5.94
N PRO A 3 -13.16 7.80 5.34
CA PRO A 3 -13.88 9.01 5.75
C PRO A 3 -15.39 8.92 5.57
N HIS A 4 -15.83 8.28 4.48
CA HIS A 4 -17.26 8.08 4.20
C HIS A 4 -17.89 7.15 5.25
N GLN A 5 -17.22 6.04 5.57
CA GLN A 5 -17.70 5.11 6.59
C GLN A 5 -17.79 5.76 7.98
N ALA A 6 -16.76 6.53 8.35
CA ALA A 6 -16.74 7.27 9.61
C ALA A 6 -17.91 8.26 9.70
N SER A 7 -18.20 8.98 8.61
CA SER A 7 -19.34 9.89 8.51
C SER A 7 -20.69 9.18 8.70
N LEU A 8 -20.90 8.02 8.10
CA LEU A 8 -22.14 7.25 8.25
C LEU A 8 -22.39 6.83 9.70
N TRP A 9 -21.33 6.64 10.47
CA TRP A 9 -21.39 6.25 11.88
C TRP A 9 -21.26 7.41 12.85
N ASN A 10 -21.21 8.65 12.36
CA ASN A 10 -21.00 9.85 13.17
C ASN A 10 -19.72 9.78 14.03
N ILE A 11 -18.66 9.17 13.48
CA ILE A 11 -17.34 9.04 14.09
C ILE A 11 -16.40 10.04 13.42
N THR A 12 -15.63 10.77 14.22
CA THR A 12 -14.54 11.59 13.69
C THR A 12 -13.38 10.70 13.27
N VAL A 13 -12.86 10.85 12.05
CA VAL A 13 -11.68 10.10 11.60
C VAL A 13 -10.51 10.40 12.55
N PRO A 14 -9.96 9.37 13.22
CA PRO A 14 -8.87 9.56 14.17
C PRO A 14 -7.65 10.21 13.50
N PRO A 15 -6.89 11.09 14.19
CA PRO A 15 -5.75 11.78 13.61
C PRO A 15 -4.69 10.84 13.01
N TYR A 16 -4.48 9.66 13.60
CA TYR A 16 -3.53 8.66 13.11
C TYR A 16 -3.94 8.03 11.76
N CYS A 17 -5.20 8.15 11.35
CA CYS A 17 -5.70 7.70 10.05
C CYS A 17 -5.63 8.78 8.96
N ARG A 18 -5.12 9.98 9.28
CA ARG A 18 -5.08 11.13 8.34
C ARG A 18 -3.76 11.26 7.58
N ARG A 19 -2.77 10.43 7.92
CA ARG A 19 -1.50 10.33 7.20
C ARG A 19 -1.14 8.86 7.06
N TRP A 20 -0.59 8.48 5.92
CA TRP A 20 -0.21 7.10 5.64
C TRP A 20 0.96 7.04 4.66
N VAL A 21 1.65 5.90 4.58
CA VAL A 21 2.61 5.65 3.48
C VAL A 21 1.84 5.06 2.31
N ASP A 22 1.83 5.77 1.17
CA ASP A 22 1.30 5.22 -0.07
C ASP A 22 2.38 4.36 -0.74
N VAL A 23 2.24 3.04 -0.61
CA VAL A 23 3.19 2.06 -1.16
C VAL A 23 3.31 2.17 -2.69
N LYS A 24 2.26 2.60 -3.40
CA LYS A 24 2.35 2.80 -4.86
C LYS A 24 3.20 4.01 -5.22
N LYS A 25 3.14 5.08 -4.41
CA LYS A 25 4.03 6.24 -4.58
C LYS A 25 5.47 5.87 -4.25
N ALA A 26 5.70 5.21 -3.11
CA ALA A 26 7.04 4.73 -2.75
C ALA A 26 7.63 3.81 -3.84
N TYR A 27 6.83 2.90 -4.38
CA TYR A 27 7.23 2.05 -5.51
C TYR A 27 7.55 2.86 -6.77
N LEU A 28 6.72 3.85 -7.12
CA LEU A 28 6.94 4.72 -8.29
C LEU A 28 8.23 5.51 -8.13
N ASP A 29 8.45 6.13 -6.96
CA ASP A 29 9.63 6.92 -6.68
C ASP A 29 10.91 6.06 -6.72
N PHE A 30 10.84 4.82 -6.23
CA PHE A 30 11.96 3.87 -6.26
C PHE A 30 12.26 3.31 -7.65
N THR A 31 11.23 2.93 -8.42
CA THR A 31 11.41 2.23 -9.71
C THR A 31 11.36 3.15 -10.93
N GLY A 32 10.88 4.38 -10.78
CA GLY A 32 10.54 5.28 -11.89
C GLY A 32 9.31 4.85 -12.70
N GLN A 33 8.60 3.79 -12.30
CA GLN A 33 7.49 3.22 -13.06
C GLN A 33 6.20 3.19 -12.25
N ARG A 34 5.10 3.64 -12.88
CA ARG A 34 3.78 3.61 -12.23
C ARG A 34 3.20 2.20 -12.30
N PRO A 35 2.86 1.57 -11.17
CA PRO A 35 2.32 0.22 -11.19
C PRO A 35 0.85 0.24 -11.61
N ALA A 36 0.44 -0.74 -12.42
CA ALA A 36 -0.98 -0.93 -12.77
C ALA A 36 -1.81 -1.41 -11.56
N GLY A 37 -1.17 -2.02 -10.56
CA GLY A 37 -1.80 -2.53 -9.35
C GLY A 37 -0.84 -3.40 -8.54
N LEU A 38 -1.37 -4.05 -7.50
CA LEU A 38 -0.59 -4.91 -6.59
C LEU A 38 0.11 -6.05 -7.33
N ILE A 39 -0.60 -6.77 -8.20
CA ILE A 39 -0.03 -7.87 -8.99
C ILE A 39 1.12 -7.41 -9.88
N SER A 40 1.01 -6.21 -10.47
CA SER A 40 2.09 -5.65 -11.27
C SER A 40 3.31 -5.31 -10.43
N MET A 41 3.15 -4.74 -9.23
CA MET A 41 4.28 -4.49 -8.32
C MET A 41 4.97 -5.80 -7.94
N LEU A 42 4.20 -6.81 -7.52
CA LEU A 42 4.75 -8.12 -7.15
C LEU A 42 5.52 -8.75 -8.32
N LYS A 43 4.93 -8.79 -9.52
CA LYS A 43 5.58 -9.34 -10.70
C LYS A 43 6.88 -8.61 -11.05
N ASN A 44 6.87 -7.27 -11.03
CA ASN A 44 8.03 -6.48 -11.40
C ASN A 44 9.18 -6.62 -10.39
N LEU A 45 8.86 -6.83 -9.11
CA LEU A 45 9.84 -7.08 -8.05
C LEU A 45 10.21 -8.57 -7.91
N ASN A 46 9.72 -9.43 -8.81
CA ASN A 46 9.88 -10.88 -8.75
C ASN A 46 9.43 -11.49 -7.41
N LEU A 47 8.34 -10.96 -6.84
CA LEU A 47 7.70 -11.45 -5.62
C LEU A 47 6.45 -12.27 -5.97
N SER A 48 6.25 -13.39 -5.28
CA SER A 48 5.05 -14.23 -5.47
C SER A 48 3.84 -13.65 -4.73
N HIS A 49 2.70 -13.64 -5.43
CA HIS A 49 1.40 -13.40 -4.79
C HIS A 49 1.02 -14.61 -3.93
N GLU A 50 0.56 -14.35 -2.71
CA GLU A 50 0.02 -15.36 -1.81
C GLU A 50 -1.46 -15.08 -1.46
N GLY A 51 -2.22 -16.14 -1.21
CA GLY A 51 -3.63 -16.04 -0.84
C GLY A 51 -4.57 -15.80 -2.02
N ARG A 52 -5.74 -15.22 -1.75
CA ARG A 52 -6.83 -15.02 -2.71
C ARG A 52 -6.87 -13.56 -3.18
N LEU A 53 -6.98 -13.38 -4.49
CA LEU A 53 -7.16 -12.05 -5.08
C LEU A 53 -8.45 -11.39 -4.53
N HIS A 54 -8.35 -10.11 -4.16
CA HIS A 54 -9.44 -9.30 -3.59
C HIS A 54 -9.89 -9.72 -2.19
N SER A 55 -9.11 -10.56 -1.50
CA SER A 55 -9.21 -10.77 -0.06
C SER A 55 -8.42 -9.67 0.63
N GLY A 56 -9.09 -8.80 1.40
CA GLY A 56 -8.43 -7.65 2.03
C GLY A 56 -7.25 -8.02 2.92
N ILE A 57 -7.32 -9.17 3.63
CA ILE A 57 -6.23 -9.65 4.47
C ILE A 57 -5.03 -10.14 3.65
N ASP A 58 -5.28 -10.85 2.55
CA ASP A 58 -4.22 -11.35 1.67
C ASP A 58 -3.58 -10.19 0.90
N ASP A 59 -4.38 -9.22 0.45
CA ASP A 59 -3.89 -7.99 -0.17
C ASP A 59 -2.97 -7.22 0.80
N CYS A 60 -3.36 -7.11 2.09
CA CYS A 60 -2.51 -6.50 3.12
C CYS A 60 -1.17 -7.23 3.29
N GLN A 61 -1.16 -8.56 3.31
CA GLN A 61 0.08 -9.34 3.41
C GLN A 61 0.99 -9.12 2.19
N ASN A 62 0.42 -9.12 0.99
CA ASN A 62 1.18 -8.88 -0.23
C ASN A 62 1.70 -7.44 -0.33
N ILE A 63 0.92 -6.44 0.08
CA ILE A 63 1.37 -5.05 0.19
C ILE A 63 2.54 -4.95 1.20
N ALA A 64 2.45 -5.66 2.33
CA ALA A 64 3.54 -5.69 3.31
C ALA A 64 4.82 -6.31 2.75
N LYS A 65 4.74 -7.29 1.84
CA LYS A 65 5.92 -7.84 1.14
C LYS A 65 6.57 -6.80 0.22
N VAL A 66 5.75 -6.09 -0.57
CA VAL A 66 6.26 -5.00 -1.42
C VAL A 66 6.93 -3.93 -0.56
N LEU A 67 6.29 -3.51 0.54
CA LEU A 67 6.87 -2.53 1.45
C LEU A 67 8.18 -3.02 2.07
N ARG A 68 8.25 -4.29 2.50
CA ARG A 68 9.47 -4.89 3.04
C ARG A 68 10.61 -4.85 2.03
N PHE A 69 10.35 -5.24 0.78
CA PHE A 69 11.34 -5.16 -0.30
C PHE A 69 11.85 -3.73 -0.45
N LEU A 70 10.94 -2.74 -0.54
CA LEU A 70 11.32 -1.33 -0.68
C LEU A 70 12.20 -0.84 0.47
N VAL A 71 11.88 -1.22 1.71
CA VAL A 71 12.71 -0.87 2.89
C VAL A 71 14.09 -1.52 2.82
N GLN A 72 14.18 -2.79 2.41
CA GLN A 72 15.46 -3.50 2.29
C GLN A 72 16.36 -2.88 1.22
N GLU A 73 15.77 -2.36 0.15
CA GLU A 73 16.46 -1.64 -0.92
C GLU A 73 16.66 -0.13 -0.63
N ASN A 74 16.42 0.31 0.61
CA ASN A 74 16.58 1.71 1.05
C ASN A 74 15.75 2.74 0.24
N ALA A 75 14.55 2.36 -0.22
CA ALA A 75 13.62 3.29 -0.82
C ALA A 75 13.19 4.39 0.17
N ASP A 76 13.03 5.62 -0.32
CA ASP A 76 12.55 6.72 0.52
C ASP A 76 11.04 6.60 0.77
N LEU A 77 10.66 6.48 2.04
CA LEU A 77 9.27 6.37 2.47
C LEU A 77 8.79 7.67 3.09
N ARG A 78 7.78 8.28 2.45
CA ARG A 78 7.21 9.56 2.90
C ARG A 78 5.73 9.40 3.24
N TYR A 79 5.29 10.14 4.26
CA TYR A 79 3.87 10.27 4.53
C TYR A 79 3.17 10.98 3.37
N SER A 80 2.08 10.39 2.91
CA SER A 80 1.03 11.04 2.15
C SER A 80 -0.02 11.59 3.10
N GLU A 81 -0.71 12.63 2.62
CA GLU A 81 -1.89 13.24 3.23
C GLU A 81 -3.15 12.92 2.42
#